data_AF-A0A183DDR4-F1
#
_entry.id   AF-A0A183DDR4-F1
#
_cell.length_a   1.000
_cell.length_b   1.000
_cell.length_c   1.000
_cell.angle_alpha   90.00
_cell.angle_beta   90.00
_cell.angle_gamma   90.00
#
_symmetry.space_group_name_H-M   'P 1'
#
loop_
_entity.id
_entity.type
_entity.pdbx_description
1 polymer ?
#
loop_
_entity_poly.entity_id
_entity_poly.type
_entity_poly.pdbx_seq_one_letter_code
_entity_poly.pdbx_strand_id
1 'polypeptide(L)'
;MTGLGKVASFVQEQVIPSLLESDAVSAEEQIRAMRDLREREEEAAGTLRLHDDAGFELITQLELPQRPEFTREQPVTEEIWRKYKFADGTFKDVHPLKVLVFRGGLDPSLRKEAWKYLLGMYDWKKSTAQNEEVIFFSYVRMVAE
;
A
#
# COMPACT_ATOMS: atom_id res chain seq x y z
N MET A 1 -30.10 -17.76 -5.28
CA MET A 1 -29.35 -18.64 -4.35
C MET A 1 -27.91 -18.19 -4.30
N THR A 2 -27.53 -17.49 -3.23
CA THR A 2 -26.23 -16.83 -3.08
C THR A 2 -25.19 -17.83 -2.53
N GLY A 3 -23.99 -17.81 -3.11
CA GLY A 3 -22.93 -18.80 -2.86
C GLY A 3 -22.42 -18.91 -1.42
N LEU A 4 -22.80 -18.00 -0.52
CA LEU A 4 -22.46 -18.04 0.90
C LEU A 4 -23.11 -19.23 1.63
N GLY A 5 -24.29 -19.69 1.18
CA GLY A 5 -24.96 -20.86 1.76
C GLY A 5 -24.21 -22.18 1.53
N LYS A 6 -23.39 -22.25 0.47
CA LYS A 6 -22.63 -23.47 0.15
C LYS A 6 -21.36 -23.64 0.99
N VAL A 7 -20.78 -22.54 1.47
CA VAL A 7 -19.59 -22.59 2.35
C VAL A 7 -20.01 -22.98 3.77
N ALA A 8 -21.13 -22.44 4.26
CA ALA A 8 -21.73 -22.86 5.52
C ALA A 8 -22.13 -24.35 5.50
N SER A 9 -22.69 -24.84 4.39
CA SER A 9 -23.01 -26.27 4.26
C SER A 9 -21.77 -27.15 4.20
N PHE A 10 -20.67 -26.71 3.56
CA PHE A 10 -19.43 -27.49 3.47
C PHE A 10 -18.77 -27.72 4.83
N VAL A 11 -18.73 -26.70 5.70
CA VAL A 11 -18.25 -26.85 7.09
C VAL A 11 -19.13 -27.86 7.84
N GLN A 12 -20.45 -27.80 7.62
CA GLN A 12 -21.40 -28.67 8.31
C GLN A 12 -21.41 -30.12 7.79
N GLU A 13 -21.10 -30.35 6.51
CA GLU A 13 -21.15 -31.68 5.89
C GLU A 13 -19.80 -32.43 5.88
N GLN A 14 -18.65 -31.74 5.90
CA GLN A 14 -17.34 -32.41 5.82
C GLN A 14 -16.47 -32.33 7.08
N VAL A 15 -16.67 -31.32 7.93
CA VAL A 15 -15.90 -31.18 9.17
C VAL A 15 -16.54 -31.97 10.32
N ILE A 16 -17.87 -32.06 10.34
CA ILE A 16 -18.60 -32.79 11.38
C ILE A 16 -18.34 -34.31 11.32
N PRO A 17 -18.28 -34.97 10.13
CA PRO A 17 -17.96 -36.39 10.08
C PRO A 17 -16.48 -36.72 10.37
N SER A 18 -15.54 -35.83 10.06
CA SER A 18 -14.11 -36.04 10.36
C SER A 18 -13.79 -35.86 11.85
N LEU A 19 -14.63 -35.12 12.59
CA LEU A 19 -14.59 -35.05 14.07
C LEU A 19 -15.12 -36.33 14.75
N LEU A 20 -15.93 -37.14 14.06
CA LEU A 20 -16.48 -38.40 14.57
C LEU A 20 -15.52 -39.59 14.44
N GLU A 21 -14.44 -39.46 13.65
CA GLU A 21 -13.35 -40.46 13.58
C GLU A 21 -12.28 -40.26 14.67
N SER A 22 -12.23 -39.09 15.31
CA SER A 22 -11.37 -38.87 16.48
C SER A 22 -12.14 -39.23 17.75
N ASP A 23 -11.48 -39.86 18.73
CA ASP A 23 -12.10 -40.22 20.02
C ASP A 23 -12.93 -39.05 20.57
N ALA A 24 -14.12 -39.32 21.11
CA ALA A 24 -15.03 -38.28 21.59
C ALA A 24 -14.36 -37.31 22.59
N VAL A 25 -13.35 -37.79 23.32
CA VAL A 25 -12.48 -37.00 24.21
C VAL A 25 -11.66 -35.96 23.44
N SER A 26 -11.13 -36.31 22.26
CA SER A 26 -10.38 -35.42 21.35
C SER A 26 -11.28 -34.34 20.74
N ALA A 27 -12.50 -34.70 20.32
CA ALA A 27 -13.45 -33.73 19.77
C ALA A 27 -13.92 -32.72 20.82
N GLU A 28 -14.14 -33.17 22.06
CA GLU A 28 -14.55 -32.32 23.17
C GLU A 28 -13.42 -31.38 23.64
N GLU A 29 -12.17 -31.86 23.63
CA GLU A 29 -10.98 -31.04 23.85
C GLU A 29 -10.79 -29.96 22.77
N GLN A 30 -11.04 -30.30 21.49
CA GLN A 30 -10.99 -29.33 20.39
C GLN A 30 -12.09 -28.27 20.48
N ILE A 31 -13.32 -28.66 20.83
CA ILE A 31 -14.43 -27.73 21.04
C ILE A 31 -14.12 -26.76 22.18
N ARG A 32 -13.54 -27.27 23.27
CA ARG A 32 -13.07 -26.45 24.39
C ARG A 32 -11.98 -25.48 23.95
N ALA A 33 -10.96 -25.96 23.24
CA ALA A 33 -9.87 -25.12 22.75
C ALA A 33 -10.37 -24.01 21.81
N MET A 34 -11.31 -24.30 20.90
CA MET A 34 -11.90 -23.29 20.02
C MET A 34 -12.72 -22.25 20.80
N ARG A 35 -13.45 -22.68 21.83
CA ARG A 35 -14.18 -21.77 22.72
C ARG A 35 -13.25 -20.86 23.49
N ASP A 36 -12.18 -21.40 24.08
CA ASP A 36 -11.20 -20.63 24.83
C ASP A 36 -10.45 -19.62 23.94
N LEU A 37 -10.16 -20.00 22.68
CA LEU A 37 -9.57 -19.08 21.69
C LEU A 37 -10.52 -17.94 21.34
N ARG A 38 -11.80 -18.24 21.12
CA ARG A 38 -12.82 -17.25 20.82
C ARG A 38 -13.08 -16.30 22.00
N GLU A 39 -13.10 -16.82 23.23
CA GLU A 39 -13.24 -16.00 24.44
C GLU A 39 -12.04 -15.05 24.58
N ARG A 40 -10.80 -15.51 24.31
CA ARG A 40 -9.61 -14.63 24.27
C ARG A 40 -9.66 -13.57 23.18
N GLU A 41 -10.11 -13.92 21.97
CA GLU A 41 -10.28 -12.95 20.89
C GLU A 41 -11.36 -11.92 21.22
N GLU A 42 -12.48 -12.34 21.82
CA GLU A 42 -13.55 -11.44 22.27
C GLU A 42 -13.08 -10.55 23.44
N GLU A 43 -12.25 -11.03 24.35
CA GLU A 43 -11.61 -10.22 25.42
C GLU A 43 -10.61 -9.20 24.86
N ALA A 44 -9.75 -9.61 23.91
CA ALA A 44 -8.82 -8.72 23.23
C ALA A 44 -9.54 -7.64 22.40
N ALA A 45 -10.63 -8.01 21.72
CA ALA A 45 -11.47 -7.09 20.98
C ALA A 45 -12.30 -6.18 21.92
N GLY A 46 -12.80 -6.70 23.03
CA GLY A 46 -13.53 -5.94 24.06
C GLY A 46 -12.64 -4.88 24.71
N THR A 47 -11.36 -5.18 24.88
CA THR A 47 -10.33 -4.26 25.37
C THR A 47 -10.08 -3.08 24.42
N LEU A 48 -10.24 -3.28 23.10
CA LEU A 48 -10.13 -2.23 22.08
C LEU A 48 -11.44 -1.45 21.86
N ARG A 49 -12.61 -2.04 22.19
CA ARG A 49 -13.95 -1.46 21.99
C ARG A 49 -14.41 -0.65 23.20
N LEU A 50 -13.83 0.52 23.44
CA LEU A 50 -14.14 1.28 24.67
C LEU A 50 -15.01 2.52 24.51
N HIS A 51 -15.40 2.93 23.31
CA HIS A 51 -16.45 3.93 23.17
C HIS A 51 -17.04 3.94 21.76
N ASP A 52 -18.36 4.08 21.66
CA ASP A 52 -19.01 4.57 20.44
C ASP A 52 -19.10 6.09 20.59
N ASP A 53 -18.30 6.83 19.81
CA ASP A 53 -18.44 8.27 19.67
C ASP A 53 -18.94 8.57 18.25
N ALA A 54 -20.19 9.03 18.15
CA ALA A 54 -20.85 9.40 16.90
C ALA A 54 -20.85 8.32 15.79
N GLY A 55 -20.90 7.02 16.14
CA GLY A 55 -21.00 5.92 15.18
C GLY A 55 -19.64 5.37 14.71
N PHE A 56 -18.55 5.70 15.40
CA PHE A 56 -17.21 5.15 15.17
C PHE A 56 -16.75 4.34 16.38
N GLU A 57 -16.19 3.15 16.14
CA GLU A 57 -15.54 2.34 17.18
C GLU A 57 -14.21 3.00 17.59
N LEU A 58 -14.11 3.46 18.84
CA LEU A 58 -12.94 4.13 19.38
C LEU A 58 -11.90 3.12 19.86
N ILE A 59 -10.77 3.01 19.15
CA ILE A 59 -9.60 2.23 19.60
C ILE A 59 -8.80 3.07 20.60
N THR A 60 -9.12 3.02 21.89
CA THR A 60 -8.48 3.86 22.92
C THR A 60 -7.25 3.24 23.57
N GLN A 61 -7.03 1.94 23.40
CA GLN A 61 -5.96 1.20 24.07
C GLN A 61 -4.77 0.85 23.17
N LEU A 62 -4.60 1.56 22.05
CA LEU A 62 -3.43 1.38 21.19
C LEU A 62 -2.37 2.42 21.55
N GLU A 63 -1.40 2.04 22.38
CA GLU A 63 -0.18 2.83 22.57
C GLU A 63 0.69 2.73 21.31
N LEU A 64 0.76 3.82 20.54
CA LEU A 64 1.65 3.90 19.39
C LEU A 64 3.11 3.90 19.87
N PRO A 65 4.03 3.26 19.11
CA PRO A 65 5.45 3.34 19.42
C PRO A 65 5.93 4.79 19.38
N GLN A 66 7.04 5.06 20.07
CA GLN A 66 7.69 6.37 20.03
C GLN A 66 7.94 6.76 18.57
N ARG A 67 7.52 7.98 18.20
CA ARG A 67 7.73 8.51 16.84
C ARG A 67 9.23 8.54 16.55
N PRO A 68 9.70 7.85 15.50
CA PRO A 68 11.10 7.93 15.09
C PRO A 68 11.42 9.34 14.57
N GLU A 69 12.62 9.81 14.90
CA GLU A 69 13.16 11.04 14.34
C GLU A 69 13.83 10.76 12.99
N PHE A 70 13.57 11.61 12.01
CA PHE A 70 14.18 11.53 10.69
C PHE A 70 14.90 12.82 10.35
N THR A 71 16.14 12.72 9.86
CA THR A 71 16.87 13.84 9.30
C THR A 71 16.73 13.85 7.78
N ARG A 72 16.53 15.04 7.20
CA ARG A 72 16.43 15.21 5.75
C ARG A 72 17.80 15.02 5.10
N GLU A 73 17.83 14.29 3.99
CA GLU A 73 19.06 14.12 3.19
C GLU A 73 19.33 15.35 2.30
N GLN A 74 20.50 15.37 1.66
CA GLN A 74 20.84 16.43 0.71
C GLN A 74 19.98 16.36 -0.57
N PRO A 75 19.63 17.50 -1.18
CA PRO A 75 18.82 17.50 -2.39
C PRO A 75 19.55 16.84 -3.57
N VAL A 76 18.77 16.25 -4.48
CA VAL A 76 19.30 15.72 -5.74
C VAL A 76 19.78 16.87 -6.63
N THR A 77 21.06 16.84 -6.98
CA THR A 77 21.71 17.80 -7.88
C THR A 77 21.57 17.38 -9.35
N GLU A 78 21.86 18.30 -10.27
CA GLU A 78 21.90 17.99 -11.72
C GLU A 78 22.89 16.88 -12.05
N GLU A 79 24.03 16.82 -11.34
CA GLU A 79 25.02 15.77 -11.55
C GLU A 79 24.47 14.39 -11.18
N ILE A 80 23.78 14.29 -10.03
CA ILE A 80 23.13 13.04 -9.62
C ILE A 80 22.04 12.69 -10.63
N TRP A 81 21.17 13.64 -10.98
CA TRP A 81 20.09 13.45 -11.96
C TRP A 81 20.61 12.90 -13.30
N ARG A 82 21.68 13.48 -13.84
CA ARG A 82 22.30 13.05 -15.10
C ARG A 82 22.87 11.63 -15.04
N LYS A 83 23.26 11.11 -13.87
CA LYS A 83 23.73 9.71 -13.72
C LYS A 83 22.62 8.69 -13.99
N TYR A 84 21.36 9.07 -13.76
CA TYR A 84 20.18 8.23 -14.01
C TYR A 84 19.60 8.43 -15.41
N LYS A 85 19.98 9.50 -16.12
CA LYS A 85 19.44 9.87 -17.43
C LYS A 85 20.38 9.39 -18.56
N PHE A 86 19.82 8.71 -19.55
CA PHE A 86 20.53 8.35 -20.77
C PHE A 86 20.64 9.52 -21.76
N ALA A 87 21.49 9.37 -22.77
CA ALA A 87 21.73 10.42 -23.77
C ALA A 87 20.48 10.78 -24.60
N ASP A 88 19.56 9.84 -24.79
CA ASP A 88 18.28 10.04 -25.47
C ASP A 88 17.21 10.70 -24.56
N GLY A 89 17.51 10.84 -23.27
CA GLY A 89 16.64 11.43 -22.27
C GLY A 89 15.70 10.46 -21.55
N THR A 90 15.82 9.15 -21.81
CA THR A 90 15.18 8.10 -20.99
C THR A 90 15.89 7.95 -19.65
N PHE A 91 15.23 7.34 -18.67
CA PHE A 91 15.80 7.12 -17.33
C PHE A 91 15.97 5.64 -17.00
N LYS A 92 17.10 5.30 -16.38
CA LYS A 92 17.29 4.03 -15.66
C LYS A 92 16.99 4.22 -14.17
N ASP A 93 16.73 3.11 -13.49
CA ASP A 93 16.67 3.04 -12.03
C ASP A 93 15.81 4.15 -11.38
N VAL A 94 14.62 4.37 -11.98
CA VAL A 94 13.70 5.45 -11.59
C VAL A 94 13.25 5.34 -10.13
N HIS A 95 13.07 4.13 -9.62
CA HIS A 95 12.65 3.93 -8.23
C HIS A 95 13.70 4.43 -7.23
N PRO A 96 14.98 4.01 -7.29
CA PRO A 96 16.05 4.61 -6.51
C PRO A 96 16.12 6.14 -6.62
N LEU A 97 15.98 6.70 -7.82
CA LEU A 97 15.98 8.15 -8.02
C LEU A 97 14.82 8.84 -7.27
N LYS A 98 13.61 8.27 -7.31
CA LYS A 98 12.45 8.78 -6.55
C LYS A 98 12.66 8.71 -5.04
N VAL A 99 13.36 7.69 -4.54
CA VAL A 99 13.72 7.60 -3.11
C VAL A 99 14.65 8.74 -2.71
N LEU A 100 15.66 9.06 -3.53
CA LEU A 100 16.55 10.21 -3.27
C LEU A 100 15.77 11.53 -3.24
N VAL A 101 14.86 11.72 -4.19
CA VAL A 101 13.97 12.90 -4.24
C VAL A 101 13.06 12.95 -3.01
N PHE A 102 12.53 11.82 -2.54
CA PHE A 102 11.70 11.77 -1.34
C PHE A 102 12.48 12.17 -0.08
N ARG A 103 13.70 11.65 0.07
CA ARG A 103 14.53 11.87 1.27
C ARG A 103 15.18 13.25 1.34
N GLY A 104 15.65 13.77 0.20
CA GLY A 104 16.38 15.04 0.14
C GLY A 104 15.63 16.17 -0.59
N GLY A 105 14.84 15.84 -1.59
CA GLY A 105 14.21 16.80 -2.50
C GLY A 105 15.06 17.07 -3.75
N LEU A 106 14.77 18.21 -4.39
CA LEU A 106 15.42 18.63 -5.64
C LEU A 106 16.11 19.98 -5.45
N ASP A 107 17.29 20.10 -6.03
CA ASP A 107 17.93 21.40 -6.23
C ASP A 107 16.99 22.34 -7.01
N PRO A 108 16.89 23.63 -6.65
CA PRO A 108 16.05 24.59 -7.35
C PRO A 108 16.24 24.63 -8.87
N SER A 109 17.47 24.51 -9.38
CA SER A 109 17.73 24.57 -10.83
C SER A 109 17.12 23.38 -11.57
N LEU A 110 17.09 22.21 -10.92
CA LEU A 110 16.63 20.95 -11.48
C LEU A 110 15.09 20.82 -11.53
N ARG A 111 14.36 21.58 -10.69
CA ARG A 111 12.89 21.44 -10.54
C ARG A 111 12.13 21.59 -11.86
N LYS A 112 12.54 22.56 -12.70
CA LYS A 112 11.92 22.82 -14.03
C LYS A 112 11.88 21.57 -14.89
N GLU A 113 12.95 20.76 -14.86
CA GLU A 113 13.02 19.53 -15.63
C GLU A 113 12.36 18.37 -14.87
N ALA A 114 12.78 18.12 -13.63
CA ALA A 114 12.39 16.95 -12.86
C ALA A 114 10.88 16.88 -12.60
N TRP A 115 10.22 18.02 -12.39
CA TRP A 115 8.77 18.05 -12.16
C TRP A 115 7.97 17.56 -13.36
N LYS A 116 8.46 17.75 -14.59
CA LYS A 116 7.78 17.20 -15.78
C LYS A 116 7.60 15.69 -15.65
N TYR A 117 8.62 14.99 -15.16
CA TYR A 117 8.58 13.54 -14.98
C TYR A 117 7.84 13.10 -13.71
N LEU A 118 8.00 13.84 -12.60
CA LEU A 118 7.34 13.51 -11.33
C LEU A 118 5.83 13.72 -11.38
N LEU A 119 5.36 14.72 -12.14
CA LEU A 119 3.94 15.02 -12.32
C LEU A 119 3.30 14.21 -13.46
N GLY A 120 4.07 13.36 -14.14
CA GLY A 120 3.56 12.53 -15.24
C GLY A 120 3.32 13.28 -16.55
N MET A 121 3.81 14.51 -16.70
CA MET A 121 3.81 15.20 -18.00
C MET A 121 4.74 14.48 -18.98
N TYR A 122 5.91 14.06 -18.50
CA TYR A 122 6.86 13.26 -19.26
C TYR A 122 6.90 11.83 -18.71
N ASP A 123 6.92 10.86 -19.64
CA ASP A 123 7.11 9.46 -19.33
C ASP A 123 8.62 9.18 -19.19
N TRP A 124 9.00 8.51 -18.09
CA TRP A 124 10.37 8.12 -17.78
C TRP A 124 10.98 7.16 -18.81
N LYS A 125 10.15 6.40 -19.53
CA LYS A 125 10.58 5.42 -20.54
C LYS A 125 10.70 6.00 -21.94
N LYS A 126 10.21 7.22 -22.17
CA LYS A 126 10.25 7.89 -23.47
C LYS A 126 11.46 8.82 -23.56
N SER A 127 11.98 8.96 -24.77
CA SER A 127 13.03 9.94 -25.04
C SER A 127 12.49 11.36 -24.81
N THR A 128 13.39 12.34 -24.66
CA THR A 128 12.98 13.74 -24.51
C THR A 128 12.16 14.21 -25.71
N ALA A 129 12.58 13.85 -26.93
CA ALA A 129 11.87 14.21 -28.15
C ALA A 129 10.45 13.61 -28.21
N GLN A 130 10.29 12.33 -27.86
CA GLN A 130 8.97 11.67 -27.82
C GLN A 130 8.02 12.33 -26.81
N ASN A 131 8.55 12.73 -25.65
CA ASN A 131 7.75 13.42 -24.63
C ASN A 131 7.32 14.83 -25.08
N GLU A 132 8.20 15.56 -25.75
CA GLU A 132 7.90 16.89 -26.31
C GLU A 132 6.83 16.83 -27.40
N GLU A 133 6.92 15.83 -28.29
CA GLU A 133 5.95 15.59 -29.36
C GLU A 133 4.54 15.34 -28.82
N VAL A 134 4.40 14.48 -27.79
CA VAL A 134 3.09 14.18 -27.17
C VAL A 134 2.45 15.44 -26.58
N ILE A 135 3.23 16.27 -25.89
CA ILE A 135 2.73 17.51 -25.30
C ILE A 135 2.34 18.51 -26.38
N PHE A 136 3.15 18.62 -27.44
CA PHE A 136 2.86 19.49 -28.57
C PHE A 136 1.52 19.12 -29.22
N PHE A 137 1.31 17.84 -29.52
CA PHE A 137 0.03 17.38 -30.08
C PHE A 137 -1.16 17.60 -29.14
N SER A 138 -0.98 17.37 -27.85
CA SER A 138 -2.03 17.63 -26.86
C SER A 138 -2.43 19.11 -26.84
N TYR A 139 -1.45 20.02 -26.94
CA TYR A 139 -1.70 21.46 -26.94
C TYR A 139 -2.38 21.91 -28.24
N VAL A 140 -1.86 21.48 -29.39
CA VAL A 140 -2.45 21.81 -30.70
C VAL A 140 -3.90 21.34 -30.79
N ARG A 141 -4.20 20.14 -30.31
CA ARG A 141 -5.58 19.63 -30.27
C ARG A 141 -6.49 20.49 -29.39
N MET A 142 -6.03 20.87 -28.20
CA MET A 142 -6.80 21.68 -27.26
C MET A 142 -7.12 23.08 -27.80
N VAL A 143 -6.25 23.66 -28.63
CA VAL A 143 -6.42 25.01 -29.20
C VAL A 143 -7.20 24.99 -30.52
N ALA A 144 -7.26 23.83 -31.19
CA ALA A 144 -7.99 23.66 -32.46
C ALA A 144 -9.48 23.29 -32.27
N GLU A 145 -9.90 22.97 -31.04
CA GLU A 145 -11.29 22.77 -30.61
C GLU A 145 -11.85 24.05 -29.97
#